data_AF-A0A0C3DLP2-F1
#
_entry.id   AF-A0A0C3DLP2-F1
#
_cell.length_a   1.000
_cell.length_b   1.000
_cell.length_c   1.000
_cell.angle_alpha   90.00
_cell.angle_beta   90.00
_cell.angle_gamma   90.00
#
_symmetry.space_group_name_H-M   'P 1'
#
loop_
_entity.id
_entity.type
_entity.pdbx_description
1 polymer ?
#
loop_
_entity_poly.entity_id
_entity_poly.type
_entity_poly.pdbx_seq_one_letter_code
_entity_poly.pdbx_strand_id
1 'polypeptide(L)' 'VACSPDGRHIVSGSEDKTIRLWDAQTGVQAGNPLQGHTDSVLSVAFSHGGIPIVTSS' A
#
# COMPACT_ATOMS: atom_id res chain seq x y z
N VAL A 1 1.21 -4.37 -6.30
CA VAL A 1 2.28 -3.70 -5.53
C VAL A 1 2.60 -2.37 -6.19
N ALA A 2 2.87 -1.32 -5.42
CA ALA A 2 3.34 -0.03 -5.94
C ALA A 2 4.45 0.51 -5.04
N CYS A 3 5.32 1.35 -5.62
CA CYS A 3 6.43 1.98 -4.92
C CYS A 3 6.26 3.49 -4.89
N SER A 4 6.62 4.12 -3.78
CA SER A 4 6.57 5.58 -3.67
C SER A 4 7.58 6.21 -4.62
N PRO A 5 7.35 7.45 -5.10
CA PRO A 5 8.29 8.14 -5.97
C PRO A 5 9.68 8.34 -5.34
N ASP A 6 9.74 8.43 -4.01
CA ASP A 6 11.00 8.54 -3.26
C ASP A 6 11.66 7.19 -2.96
N GLY A 7 11.05 6.07 -3.37
CA GLY A 7 11.57 4.72 -3.22
C GLY A 7 11.64 4.21 -1.78
N ARG A 8 11.16 4.96 -0.78
CA ARG A 8 11.23 4.56 0.63
C ARG A 8 10.10 3.68 1.08
N HIS A 9 8.97 3.72 0.37
CA HIS A 9 7.76 3.03 0.78
C HIS A 9 7.23 2.14 -0.34
N ILE A 10 6.78 0.95 0.03
CA ILE A 10 6.09 0.02 -0.86
C ILE A 10 4.70 -0.21 -0.30
N VAL A 11 3.69 -0.23 -1.16
CA VAL A 11 2.33 -0.67 -0.79
C VAL A 11 1.94 -1.91 -1.55
N SER A 12 1.24 -2.81 -0.86
CA SER A 12 0.68 -4.03 -1.44
C SER A 12 -0.77 -4.17 -1.02
N GLY A 13 -1.63 -4.48 -1.99
CA GLY A 13 -2.95 -5.03 -1.73
C GLY A 13 -2.86 -6.50 -1.33
N SER A 14 -3.91 -6.99 -0.67
CA SER A 14 -3.99 -8.36 -0.16
C SER A 14 -5.41 -8.91 -0.32
N GLU A 15 -5.50 -10.24 -0.43
CA GLU A 15 -6.77 -10.99 -0.45
C GLU A 15 -7.50 -10.92 0.90
N ASP A 16 -6.77 -10.60 1.98
CA ASP A 16 -7.36 -10.33 3.31
C ASP A 16 -8.10 -8.98 3.39
N LYS A 17 -8.30 -8.31 2.24
CA LYS A 17 -9.02 -7.03 2.10
C LYS A 17 -8.31 -5.87 2.79
N THR A 18 -6.99 -5.98 2.96
CA THR A 18 -6.17 -4.92 3.53
C THR A 18 -5.15 -4.41 2.52
N ILE A 19 -4.66 -3.20 2.79
CA ILE A 19 -3.44 -2.68 2.16
C ILE A 19 -2.36 -2.64 3.23
N ARG A 20 -1.16 -3.10 2.88
CA ARG A 20 0.00 -3.06 3.76
C ARG A 20 1.04 -2.11 3.21
N LEU A 21 1.65 -1.33 4.11
CA LEU A 21 2.76 -0.44 3.82
C LEU A 21 4.05 -1.08 4.34
N TRP A 22 5.12 -0.95 3.57
CA TRP A 22 6.42 -1.51 3.89
C TRP A 22 7.47 -0.43 3.74
N ASP A 23 8.42 -0.41 4.66
CA ASP A 23 9.66 0.33 4.48
C ASP A 23 10.56 -0.45 3.51
N ALA A 24 10.89 0.16 2.38
CA ALA A 24 11.62 -0.49 1.30
C ALA A 24 13.09 -0.79 1.66
N GLN A 25 13.64 -0.09 2.64
CA GLN A 25 15.04 -0.19 3.03
C GLN A 25 15.28 -1.31 4.04
N THR A 26 14.34 -1.48 4.96
CA THR A 26 14.39 -2.48 6.03
C THR A 26 13.57 -3.74 5.71
N GLY A 27 12.63 -3.64 4.76
CA GLY A 27 11.68 -4.70 4.44
C GLY A 27 10.62 -4.94 5.54
N VAL A 28 10.57 -4.07 6.55
CA VAL A 28 9.64 -4.20 7.67
C VAL A 28 8.32 -3.54 7.32
N GLN A 29 7.21 -4.13 7.76
CA GLN A 29 5.90 -3.52 7.61
C GLN A 29 5.83 -2.22 8.41
N ALA A 30 5.56 -1.11 7.72
CA ALA A 30 5.46 0.21 8.32
C ALA A 30 4.02 0.46 8.77
N GLY A 31 3.77 0.28 10.06
CA GLY A 31 2.47 0.52 10.69
C GLY A 31 1.44 -0.60 10.45
N ASN A 32 0.19 -0.29 10.80
CA ASN A 32 -0.91 -1.23 10.74
C ASN A 32 -1.47 -1.33 9.30
N PRO A 33 -1.98 -2.51 8.89
CA PRO A 33 -2.68 -2.63 7.62
C PRO A 33 -3.86 -1.65 7.55
N LEU A 34 -4.00 -0.99 6.41
CA LEU A 34 -5.15 -0.14 6.13
C LEU A 34 -6.35 -1.04 5.84
N GLN A 35 -7.39 -0.89 6.64
CA GLN A 35 -8.63 -1.64 6.60
C GLN A 35 -9.77 -0.76 6.08
N GLY A 36 -10.83 -1.39 5.58
CA GLY A 36 -12.03 -0.69 5.06
C GLY A 36 -12.49 -1.20 3.70
N HIS A 37 -11.70 -2.04 3.02
CA HIS A 37 -12.13 -2.67 1.79
C HIS A 37 -13.10 -3.82 2.09
N THR A 38 -14.20 -3.87 1.34
CA THR A 38 -15.20 -4.93 1.45
C THR A 38 -14.79 -6.21 0.71
N ASP A 39 -13.78 -6.11 -0.16
CA ASP A 39 -13.26 -7.20 -0.99
C ASP A 39 -11.73 -7.12 -1.15
N SER A 40 -11.16 -8.13 -1.83
CA SER A 40 -9.74 -8.31 -2.09
C SER A 40 -9.15 -7.10 -2.83
N VAL A 41 -7.96 -6.66 -2.42
CA VAL A 41 -7.30 -5.51 -3.04
C VAL A 41 -6.37 -5.99 -4.15
N LEU A 42 -6.82 -5.90 -5.40
CA LEU A 42 -6.07 -6.38 -6.56
C LEU A 42 -5.07 -5.36 -7.11
N SER A 43 -5.32 -4.06 -6.90
CA SER A 43 -4.47 -2.98 -7.41
C SER A 43 -4.29 -1.88 -6.38
N VAL A 44 -3.11 -1.26 -6.40
CA VAL A 44 -2.70 -0.18 -5.51
C VAL A 44 -1.80 0.78 -6.29
N ALA A 45 -1.86 2.08 -5.99
CA ALA A 45 -1.02 3.09 -6.64
C ALA A 45 -0.64 4.20 -5.64
N PHE A 46 0.45 4.93 -5.93
CA PHE A 46 0.80 6.15 -5.22
C PHE A 46 0.30 7.38 -5.98
N SER A 47 -0.26 8.35 -5.26
CA SER A 47 -0.52 9.67 -5.81
C SER A 47 0.75 10.51 -5.81
N HIS A 48 0.87 11.42 -6.78
CA HIS A 48 2.03 12.31 -6.97
C HIS A 48 2.20 13.36 -5.84
N GLY A 49 1.34 13.35 -4.82
CA GLY A 49 1.45 14.20 -3.63
C GLY A 49 2.13 13.54 -2.42
N GLY A 50 2.65 12.31 -2.56
CA GLY A 50 3.24 11.57 -1.43
C GLY A 50 2.20 10.97 -0.46
N ILE A 51 0.92 11.27 -0.65
CA ILE A 51 -0.18 10.64 0.07
C ILE A 51 -0.58 9.37 -0.71
N PRO A 52 -0.64 8.19 -0.07
CA PRO A 52 -1.12 6.98 -0.72
C PRO A 52 -2.64 7.11 -0.94
N ILE A 53 -3.06 7.53 -2.14
CA ILE A 53 -4.45 7.34 -2.56
C ILE A 53 -4.53 5.93 -3.13
N VAL A 54 -4.96 4.99 -2.29
CA VAL A 54 -5.06 3.59 -2.68
C VAL A 54 -6.46 3.31 -3.17
N THR A 55 -6.64 3.27 -4.49
CA THR A 55 -7.89 2.82 -5.10
C THR A 55 -7.79 1.33 -5.39
N SER A 56 -8.55 0.51 -4.66
CA SER A 56 -8.79 -0.89 -5.00
C SER A 56 -10.02 -0.98 -5.91
N SER A 57 -9.92 -1.65 -7.05
CA SER A 57 -11.11 -2.24 -7.70
C SER A 57 -11.35 -3.64 -7.14
#